data_AF-G7W4B1-F1
#
_entry.id   AF-G7W4B1-F1
#
_cell.length_a   1.000
_cell.length_b   1.000
_cell.length_c   1.000
_cell.angle_alpha   90.00
_cell.angle_beta   90.00
_cell.angle_gamma   90.00
#
_symmetry.space_group_name_H-M   'P 1'
#
loop_
_entity.id
_entity.type
_entity.pdbx_description
1 polymer ?
#
loop_
_entity_poly.entity_id
_entity_poly.type
_entity_poly.pdbx_seq_one_letter_code
_entity_poly.pdbx_strand_id
1 'polypeptide(L)'
;MFAQCNGYSPVSQDFIWLGEYTDGTHLSEYDFVTQAENSFYAIQREKLIRFGMVGHGQTFFFESDGIFKLAGRMVELVYSTPDKDYHLTGNVFQSYRDIIAYKDAEASGLPNYSPAAAGEIGVMSSTITQFNFGYKAALVFDHVEFHVKAICKIPFNAPVHMALRLVSNTELNGKLQVKVNGLVTQEFSAPLKPDIGGELNWLVQ
;
A
#
# COMPACT_ATOMS: atom_id res chain seq x y z
N MET A 1 10.10 -15.51 1.11
CA MET A 1 9.61 -15.17 -0.25
C MET A 1 10.04 -13.78 -0.75
N PHE A 2 9.68 -12.63 -0.16
CA PHE A 2 10.12 -11.29 -0.64
C PHE A 2 11.65 -11.15 -0.75
N ALA A 3 12.41 -11.78 0.15
CA ALA A 3 13.87 -11.80 0.11
C ALA A 3 14.47 -12.91 -0.78
N GLN A 4 13.65 -13.81 -1.32
CA GLN A 4 14.07 -15.05 -1.99
C GLN A 4 13.52 -15.17 -3.42
N CYS A 5 12.44 -14.47 -3.76
CA CYS A 5 11.88 -14.46 -5.10
C CYS A 5 12.71 -13.53 -6.00
N ASN A 6 12.70 -13.82 -7.29
CA ASN A 6 13.34 -12.99 -8.30
C ASN A 6 12.57 -11.68 -8.60
N GLY A 7 11.51 -11.40 -7.85
CA GLY A 7 10.68 -10.19 -8.00
C GLY A 7 9.77 -10.20 -9.24
N TYR A 8 9.60 -11.33 -9.94
CA TYR A 8 8.71 -11.41 -11.11
C TYR A 8 7.36 -12.01 -10.74
N SER A 9 6.31 -11.56 -11.43
CA SER A 9 5.01 -12.22 -11.41
C SER A 9 5.11 -13.60 -12.10
N PRO A 10 4.44 -14.64 -11.58
CA PRO A 10 4.40 -15.96 -12.21
C PRO A 10 3.41 -16.05 -13.38
N VAL A 11 2.61 -15.00 -13.61
CA VAL A 11 1.62 -14.88 -14.67
C VAL A 11 1.86 -13.61 -15.50
N SER A 12 1.07 -13.39 -16.56
CA SER A 12 1.22 -12.22 -17.44
C SER A 12 0.87 -10.88 -16.78
N GLN A 13 0.20 -10.87 -15.62
CA GLN A 13 -0.06 -9.66 -14.85
C GLN A 13 1.24 -9.11 -14.28
N ASP A 14 1.48 -7.81 -14.41
CA ASP A 14 2.77 -7.20 -14.09
C ASP A 14 3.18 -7.27 -12.62
N PHE A 15 2.23 -6.98 -11.72
CA PHE A 15 2.41 -7.10 -10.27
C PHE A 15 1.34 -7.97 -9.65
N ILE A 16 1.71 -8.75 -8.64
CA ILE A 16 0.78 -9.55 -7.86
C ILE A 16 0.98 -9.28 -6.37
N TRP A 17 -0.07 -9.38 -5.55
CA TRP A 17 0.11 -9.27 -4.11
C TRP A 17 0.78 -10.51 -3.51
N LEU A 18 1.52 -10.32 -2.42
CA LEU A 18 2.21 -11.36 -1.65
C LEU A 18 2.16 -11.00 -0.17
N GLY A 19 1.78 -11.98 0.66
CA GLY A 19 1.84 -11.92 2.12
C GLY A 19 2.78 -12.99 2.67
N GLU A 20 3.64 -12.61 3.60
CA GLU A 20 4.50 -13.53 4.35
C GLU A 20 4.04 -13.68 5.79
N TYR A 21 4.16 -14.89 6.32
CA TYR A 21 3.71 -15.23 7.66
C TYR A 21 4.86 -15.51 8.63
N THR A 22 4.57 -15.40 9.93
CA THR A 22 5.51 -15.66 11.02
C THR A 22 6.09 -17.09 11.04
N ASP A 23 5.38 -18.07 10.47
CA ASP A 23 5.82 -19.46 10.34
C ASP A 23 6.71 -19.71 9.12
N GLY A 24 7.05 -18.67 8.36
CA GLY A 24 7.87 -18.73 7.16
C GLY A 24 7.10 -19.12 5.89
N THR A 25 5.81 -19.46 6.01
CA THR A 25 4.95 -19.69 4.84
C THR A 25 4.50 -18.38 4.21
N HIS A 26 3.87 -18.45 3.04
CA HIS A 26 3.38 -17.28 2.32
C HIS A 26 2.09 -17.61 1.56
N LEU A 27 1.38 -16.56 1.17
CA LEU A 27 0.27 -16.62 0.23
C LEU A 27 0.43 -15.48 -0.78
N SER A 28 0.32 -15.79 -2.07
CA SER A 28 0.36 -14.82 -3.16
C SER A 28 -0.91 -14.88 -3.99
N GLU A 29 -1.21 -13.79 -4.70
CA GLU A 29 -2.37 -13.72 -5.60
C GLU A 29 -2.42 -14.84 -6.62
N TYR A 30 -1.26 -15.18 -7.18
CA TYR A 30 -1.09 -16.35 -8.02
C TYR A 30 0.03 -17.19 -7.45
N ASP A 31 -0.20 -18.49 -7.35
CA ASP A 31 0.81 -19.44 -6.89
C ASP A 31 1.99 -19.48 -7.87
N PHE A 32 3.21 -19.44 -7.34
CA PHE A 32 4.42 -19.32 -8.15
C PHE A 32 4.76 -20.57 -8.97
N VAL A 33 4.13 -21.71 -8.69
CA VAL A 33 4.39 -22.98 -9.37
C VAL A 33 3.23 -23.36 -10.28
N THR A 34 2.02 -23.34 -9.74
CA THR A 34 0.79 -23.77 -10.41
C THR A 34 0.10 -22.64 -11.18
N GLN A 35 0.45 -21.38 -10.91
CA GLN A 35 -0.20 -20.18 -11.45
C GLN A 35 -1.70 -20.07 -11.09
N ALA A 36 -2.18 -20.91 -10.15
CA ALA A 36 -3.54 -20.84 -9.68
C ALA A 36 -3.77 -19.57 -8.87
N GLU A 37 -4.92 -18.91 -9.09
CA GLU A 37 -5.31 -17.72 -8.35
C GLU A 37 -5.74 -18.08 -6.92
N ASN A 38 -5.31 -17.28 -5.95
CA ASN A 38 -5.71 -17.36 -4.56
C ASN A 38 -6.60 -16.17 -4.19
N SER A 39 -7.52 -16.41 -3.24
CA SER A 39 -8.36 -15.35 -2.71
C SER A 39 -7.59 -14.43 -1.77
N PHE A 40 -7.74 -13.11 -1.95
CA PHE A 40 -7.26 -12.11 -0.98
C PHE A 40 -7.85 -12.33 0.43
N TYR A 41 -9.07 -12.86 0.52
CA TYR A 41 -9.75 -13.12 1.79
C TYR A 41 -9.18 -14.35 2.52
N ALA A 42 -8.36 -15.16 1.88
CA ALA A 42 -7.66 -16.28 2.53
C ALA A 42 -6.41 -15.83 3.31
N ILE A 43 -6.02 -14.55 3.21
CA ILE A 43 -4.85 -14.03 3.92
C ILE A 43 -5.05 -14.09 5.43
N GLN A 44 -4.14 -14.77 6.11
CA GLN A 44 -4.10 -14.86 7.58
C GLN A 44 -3.51 -13.57 8.18
N ARG A 45 -4.31 -12.51 8.27
CA ARG A 45 -3.88 -11.16 8.70
C ARG A 45 -3.11 -11.14 10.03
N GLU A 46 -3.52 -11.95 10.99
CA GLU A 46 -2.89 -12.02 12.32
C GLU A 46 -1.47 -12.59 12.31
N LYS A 47 -1.10 -13.32 11.26
CA LYS A 47 0.23 -13.91 11.10
C LYS A 47 1.14 -13.11 10.17
N LEU A 48 0.63 -12.04 9.54
CA LEU A 48 1.40 -11.28 8.56
C LEU A 48 2.61 -10.60 9.21
N ILE A 49 3.78 -10.88 8.65
CA ILE A 49 5.00 -10.11 8.92
C ILE A 49 5.33 -9.13 7.79
N ARG A 50 4.87 -9.42 6.57
CA ARG A 50 5.02 -8.54 5.40
C ARG A 50 3.82 -8.66 4.50
N PHE A 51 3.42 -7.55 3.90
CA PHE A 51 2.43 -7.55 2.83
C PHE A 51 2.78 -6.50 1.77
N GLY A 52 2.58 -6.86 0.50
CA GLY A 52 2.93 -5.98 -0.59
C GLY A 52 2.73 -6.61 -1.95
N MET A 53 3.54 -6.17 -2.91
CA MET A 53 3.49 -6.52 -4.31
C MET A 53 4.87 -6.93 -4.82
N VAL A 54 4.87 -7.87 -5.76
CA VAL A 54 6.06 -8.32 -6.50
C VAL A 54 5.75 -8.30 -8.00
N GLY A 55 6.70 -7.84 -8.80
CA GLY A 55 6.50 -7.65 -10.23
C GLY A 55 7.68 -6.91 -10.88
N HIS A 56 7.90 -7.15 -12.17
CA HIS A 56 9.00 -6.56 -12.96
C HIS A 56 10.40 -6.66 -12.31
N GLY A 57 10.70 -7.71 -11.56
CA GLY A 57 11.98 -7.87 -10.86
C GLY A 57 12.12 -6.96 -9.63
N GLN A 58 11.03 -6.37 -9.15
CA GLN A 58 10.99 -5.46 -8.02
C GLN A 58 10.07 -5.99 -6.91
N THR A 59 10.32 -5.52 -5.69
CA THR A 59 9.46 -5.79 -4.53
C THR A 59 9.09 -4.49 -3.85
N PHE A 60 7.82 -4.37 -3.49
CA PHE A 60 7.26 -3.23 -2.76
C PHE A 60 6.40 -3.79 -1.65
N PHE A 61 6.73 -3.54 -0.39
CA PHE A 61 5.97 -4.10 0.73
C PHE A 61 6.07 -3.22 1.96
N PHE A 62 5.27 -3.51 2.98
CA PHE A 62 5.51 -3.01 4.33
C PHE A 62 5.76 -4.16 5.30
N GLU A 63 6.55 -3.88 6.33
CA GLU A 63 6.84 -4.79 7.44
C GLU A 63 5.73 -4.68 8.51
N SER A 64 5.70 -5.61 9.47
CA SER A 64 4.67 -5.64 10.52
C SER A 64 4.62 -4.41 11.42
N ASP A 65 5.64 -3.55 11.38
CA ASP A 65 5.75 -2.28 12.09
C ASP A 65 5.33 -1.07 11.22
N GLY A 66 4.78 -1.32 10.03
CA GLY A 66 4.28 -0.31 9.11
C GLY A 66 5.35 0.36 8.24
N ILE A 67 6.64 0.06 8.43
CA ILE A 67 7.70 0.62 7.58
C ILE A 67 7.56 0.04 6.18
N PHE A 68 7.53 0.92 5.17
CA PHE A 68 7.52 0.50 3.78
C PHE A 68 8.94 0.23 3.28
N LYS A 69 9.11 -0.82 2.48
CA LYS A 69 10.28 -1.10 1.65
C LYS A 69 9.86 -1.04 0.19
N LEU A 70 10.15 0.07 -0.47
CA LEU A 70 9.72 0.37 -1.84
C LEU A 70 10.94 0.31 -2.76
N ALA A 71 11.06 -0.76 -3.56
CA ALA A 71 12.21 -0.99 -4.44
C ALA A 71 13.56 -0.82 -3.71
N GLY A 72 13.68 -1.40 -2.51
CA GLY A 72 14.89 -1.35 -1.68
C GLY A 72 15.04 -0.10 -0.81
N ARG A 73 14.16 0.89 -0.92
CA ARG A 73 14.18 2.10 -0.07
C ARG A 73 13.26 1.93 1.14
N MET A 74 13.78 2.18 2.32
CA MET A 74 13.01 2.17 3.56
C MET A 74 12.29 3.51 3.73
N VAL A 75 10.97 3.51 3.91
CA VAL A 75 10.16 4.72 4.10
C VAL A 75 9.44 4.63 5.43
N GLU A 76 9.66 5.64 6.26
CA GLU A 76 9.07 5.77 7.60
C GLU A 76 8.30 7.09 7.71
N LEU A 77 7.24 7.09 8.53
CA LEU A 77 6.39 8.24 8.79
C LEU A 77 6.52 8.67 10.25
N VAL A 78 6.73 9.97 10.46
CA VAL A 78 6.79 10.57 11.80
C VAL A 78 5.89 11.81 11.80
N TYR A 79 5.05 11.95 12.82
CA TYR A 79 4.36 13.21 13.07
C TYR A 79 5.10 13.97 14.17
N SER A 80 5.63 15.15 13.85
CA SER A 80 6.47 15.93 14.76
C SER A 80 5.72 17.18 15.24
N THR A 81 5.76 17.43 16.54
CA THR A 81 5.23 18.63 17.20
C THR A 81 6.36 19.38 17.90
N PRO A 82 6.19 20.64 18.33
CA PRO A 82 7.20 21.34 19.11
C PRO A 82 7.63 20.60 20.38
N ASP A 83 6.72 19.80 20.96
CA ASP A 83 6.95 19.11 22.23
C ASP A 83 7.55 17.71 22.05
N LYS A 84 7.14 16.97 21.00
CA LYS A 84 7.59 15.59 20.76
C LYS A 84 7.34 15.06 19.35
N ASP A 85 8.01 13.95 19.05
CA ASP A 85 7.84 13.15 17.84
C ASP A 85 6.99 11.91 18.11
N TYR A 86 6.02 11.68 17.24
CA TYR A 86 5.18 10.50 17.19
C TYR A 86 5.61 9.63 16.01
N HIS A 87 6.29 8.52 16.30
CA HIS A 87 6.74 7.58 15.27
C HIS A 87 5.55 6.73 14.77
N LEU A 88 4.92 7.17 13.68
CA LEU A 88 3.72 6.53 13.12
C LEU A 88 4.03 5.16 12.50
N THR A 89 5.29 4.88 12.20
CA THR A 89 5.83 3.58 11.75
C THR A 89 7.07 3.20 12.57
N GLY A 90 7.45 1.92 12.55
CA GLY A 90 8.63 1.40 13.25
C GLY A 90 8.37 1.04 14.71
N ASN A 91 7.11 1.05 15.14
CA ASN A 91 6.71 0.64 16.48
C ASN A 91 6.11 -0.77 16.46
N VAL A 92 6.89 -1.75 16.94
CA VAL A 92 6.51 -3.17 16.99
C VAL A 92 5.35 -3.49 17.93
N PHE A 93 4.96 -2.55 18.80
CA PHE A 93 3.81 -2.73 19.70
C PHE A 93 2.49 -2.27 19.08
N GLN A 94 2.53 -1.65 17.90
CA GLN A 94 1.34 -1.23 17.15
C GLN A 94 0.99 -2.25 16.06
N SER A 95 -0.24 -2.22 15.55
CA SER A 95 -0.74 -3.15 14.55
C SER A 95 -1.01 -2.48 13.21
N TYR A 96 -0.50 -3.08 12.14
CA TYR A 96 -0.63 -2.62 10.74
C TYR A 96 -1.29 -3.68 9.85
N ARG A 97 -2.17 -4.50 10.45
CA ARG A 97 -2.74 -5.71 9.85
C ARG A 97 -4.00 -5.49 9.00
N ASP A 98 -4.60 -4.29 9.04
CA ASP A 98 -5.73 -3.96 8.16
C ASP A 98 -5.23 -3.59 6.76
N ILE A 99 -4.84 -4.64 6.04
CA ILE A 99 -4.21 -4.55 4.73
C ILE A 99 -5.21 -4.11 3.64
N ILE A 100 -4.70 -3.35 2.68
CA ILE A 100 -5.42 -2.87 1.50
C ILE A 100 -4.67 -3.36 0.26
N ALA A 101 -5.39 -3.90 -0.72
CA ALA A 101 -4.90 -4.09 -2.08
C ALA A 101 -6.03 -3.88 -3.08
N TYR A 102 -5.75 -3.19 -4.17
CA TYR A 102 -6.67 -3.04 -5.30
C TYR A 102 -5.91 -2.62 -6.56
N LYS A 103 -6.59 -2.70 -7.70
CA LYS A 103 -6.05 -2.31 -9.01
C LYS A 103 -6.98 -1.29 -9.62
N ASP A 104 -6.40 -0.26 -10.21
CA ASP A 104 -7.15 0.61 -11.11
C ASP A 104 -7.07 0.01 -12.52
N ALA A 105 -8.17 -0.01 -13.25
CA ALA A 105 -8.23 -0.55 -14.59
C ALA A 105 -9.14 0.30 -15.46
N GLU A 106 -8.82 0.36 -16.74
CA GLU A 106 -9.65 0.98 -17.76
C GLU A 106 -10.17 -0.08 -18.73
N ALA A 107 -11.40 0.11 -19.20
CA ALA A 107 -11.94 -0.67 -20.31
C ALA A 107 -12.00 0.23 -21.53
N SER A 108 -11.46 -0.25 -22.65
CA SER A 108 -11.51 0.45 -23.93
C SER A 108 -12.07 -0.48 -25.00
N GLY A 109 -12.75 0.08 -25.99
CA GLY A 109 -13.39 -0.73 -27.03
C GLY A 109 -14.51 0.00 -27.75
N LEU A 110 -15.09 -0.69 -28.72
CA LEU A 110 -16.30 -0.24 -29.40
C LEU A 110 -17.49 -0.94 -28.74
N PRO A 111 -18.25 -0.25 -27.89
CA PRO A 111 -19.44 -0.86 -27.33
C PRO A 111 -20.49 -1.00 -28.44
N ASN A 112 -20.97 -2.23 -28.63
CA ASN A 112 -22.05 -2.48 -29.58
C ASN A 112 -23.40 -2.28 -28.89
N TYR A 113 -23.88 -1.04 -28.87
CA TYR A 113 -25.19 -0.68 -28.28
C TYR A 113 -26.36 -0.77 -29.28
N SER A 114 -26.15 -1.34 -30.47
CA SER A 114 -27.18 -1.41 -31.51
C SER A 114 -28.21 -2.51 -31.22
N PRO A 115 -29.52 -2.22 -31.26
CA PRO A 115 -30.57 -3.24 -31.17
C PRO A 115 -30.51 -4.28 -32.30
N ALA A 116 -29.92 -3.94 -33.46
CA ALA A 116 -29.73 -4.85 -34.59
C ALA A 116 -28.57 -5.83 -34.38
N ALA A 117 -27.74 -5.61 -33.37
CA ALA A 117 -26.58 -6.42 -33.02
C ALA A 117 -26.82 -7.32 -31.81
N ALA A 118 -28.08 -7.67 -31.53
CA ALA A 118 -28.45 -8.62 -30.49
C ALA A 118 -27.81 -10.00 -30.79
N GLY A 119 -26.58 -10.20 -30.29
CA GLY A 119 -25.77 -11.40 -30.51
C GLY A 119 -24.31 -11.13 -30.88
N GLU A 120 -23.95 -9.90 -31.30
CA GLU A 120 -22.55 -9.52 -31.55
C GLU A 120 -21.93 -8.91 -30.30
N ILE A 121 -21.00 -9.64 -29.69
CA ILE A 121 -20.25 -9.18 -28.51
C ILE A 121 -19.36 -8.00 -28.96
N GLY A 122 -19.60 -6.81 -28.41
CA GLY A 122 -18.70 -5.67 -28.61
C GLY A 122 -17.27 -6.03 -28.17
N VAL A 123 -16.27 -5.59 -28.93
CA VAL A 123 -14.87 -5.84 -28.58
C VAL A 123 -14.47 -4.85 -27.50
N MET A 124 -14.45 -5.30 -26.25
CA MET A 124 -13.89 -4.55 -25.12
C MET A 124 -12.64 -5.25 -24.60
N SER A 125 -11.57 -4.50 -24.39
CA SER A 125 -10.38 -4.93 -23.67
C SER A 125 -10.31 -4.18 -22.34
N SER A 126 -9.70 -4.80 -21.34
CA SER A 126 -9.43 -4.17 -20.05
C SER A 126 -7.93 -4.20 -19.77
N THR A 127 -7.42 -3.08 -19.28
CA THR A 127 -6.00 -2.91 -18.96
C THR A 127 -5.89 -2.35 -17.55
N ILE A 128 -5.05 -2.98 -16.72
CA ILE A 128 -4.71 -2.43 -15.40
C ILE A 128 -3.84 -1.19 -15.64
N THR A 129 -4.13 -0.09 -14.96
CA THR A 129 -3.41 1.19 -15.09
C THR A 129 -2.61 1.55 -13.83
N GLN A 130 -2.94 0.92 -12.69
CA GLN A 130 -2.21 1.11 -11.43
C GLN A 130 -2.42 -0.08 -10.49
N PHE A 131 -1.36 -0.47 -9.79
CA PHE A 131 -1.43 -1.42 -8.68
C PHE A 131 -1.28 -0.68 -7.35
N ASN A 132 -2.12 -1.00 -6.37
CA ASN A 132 -2.19 -0.31 -5.10
C ASN A 132 -2.13 -1.28 -3.93
N PHE A 133 -1.29 -0.99 -2.94
CA PHE A 133 -1.29 -1.73 -1.67
C PHE A 133 -0.97 -0.82 -0.49
N GLY A 134 -1.34 -1.24 0.72
CA GLY A 134 -1.07 -0.48 1.92
C GLY A 134 -1.81 -1.00 3.14
N TYR A 135 -2.04 -0.13 4.10
CA TYR A 135 -2.74 -0.47 5.34
C TYR A 135 -3.54 0.70 5.91
N LYS A 136 -4.41 0.37 6.87
CA LYS A 136 -4.90 1.30 7.90
C LYS A 136 -4.40 0.86 9.26
N ALA A 137 -4.14 1.81 10.14
CA ALA A 137 -3.76 1.56 11.52
C ALA A 137 -4.36 2.62 12.45
N ALA A 138 -4.82 2.18 13.61
CA ALA A 138 -5.12 3.04 14.75
C ALA A 138 -3.96 2.92 15.73
N LEU A 139 -3.30 4.04 16.03
CA LEU A 139 -2.07 4.10 16.80
C LEU A 139 -2.31 4.96 18.03
N VAL A 140 -1.94 4.46 19.21
CA VAL A 140 -2.11 5.20 20.46
C VAL A 140 -0.75 5.57 21.05
N PHE A 141 -0.55 6.86 21.30
CA PHE A 141 0.65 7.42 21.93
C PHE A 141 0.24 8.43 23.01
N ASP A 142 0.57 8.18 24.28
CA ASP A 142 0.31 9.10 25.40
C ASP A 142 -1.10 9.74 25.37
N HIS A 143 -2.14 8.91 25.24
CA HIS A 143 -3.56 9.32 25.14
C HIS A 143 -3.98 10.02 23.85
N VAL A 144 -3.09 10.21 22.89
CA VAL A 144 -3.43 10.63 21.53
C VAL A 144 -3.62 9.40 20.65
N GLU A 145 -4.75 9.35 19.96
CA GLU A 145 -5.05 8.33 18.96
C GLU A 145 -4.90 8.92 17.55
N PHE A 146 -4.05 8.29 16.74
CA PHE A 146 -3.89 8.61 15.33
C PHE A 146 -4.50 7.49 14.48
N HIS A 147 -5.28 7.87 13.47
CA HIS A 147 -5.69 6.95 12.41
C HIS A 147 -4.89 7.24 11.15
N VAL A 148 -4.04 6.31 10.78
CA VAL A 148 -3.17 6.38 9.61
C VAL A 148 -3.72 5.47 8.52
N LYS A 149 -3.80 5.98 7.30
CA LYS A 149 -3.98 5.17 6.09
C LYS A 149 -2.86 5.52 5.12
N ALA A 150 -2.05 4.55 4.77
CA ALA A 150 -0.93 4.71 3.83
C ALA A 150 -1.11 3.71 2.69
N ILE A 151 -1.15 4.20 1.45
CA ILE A 151 -1.25 3.39 0.23
C ILE A 151 -0.11 3.75 -0.69
N CYS A 152 0.73 2.77 -1.04
CA CYS A 152 1.68 2.86 -2.13
C CYS A 152 0.94 2.59 -3.45
N LYS A 153 1.16 3.47 -4.42
CA LYS A 153 0.55 3.45 -5.75
C LYS A 153 1.63 3.26 -6.80
N ILE A 154 1.50 2.21 -7.60
CA ILE A 154 2.44 1.82 -8.66
C ILE A 154 1.72 1.96 -10.01
N PRO A 155 1.71 3.16 -10.61
CA PRO A 155 1.12 3.39 -11.92
C PRO A 155 2.05 2.90 -13.04
N PHE A 156 1.49 2.50 -14.19
CA PHE A 156 2.28 2.03 -15.34
C PHE A 156 3.14 3.11 -15.98
N ASN A 157 2.61 4.33 -16.12
CA ASN A 157 3.21 5.42 -16.89
C ASN A 157 3.51 6.66 -16.05
N ALA A 158 3.69 6.50 -14.74
CA ALA A 158 4.04 7.60 -13.85
C ALA A 158 4.93 7.11 -12.69
N PRO A 159 5.56 8.02 -11.93
CA PRO A 159 6.33 7.64 -10.76
C PRO A 159 5.47 7.02 -9.66
N VAL A 160 6.06 6.09 -8.90
CA VAL A 160 5.48 5.56 -7.66
C VAL A 160 5.24 6.70 -6.68
N HIS A 161 4.07 6.70 -6.05
CA HIS A 161 3.71 7.70 -5.04
C HIS A 161 2.92 7.06 -3.90
N MET A 162 2.91 7.72 -2.75
CA MET A 162 2.13 7.31 -1.60
C MET A 162 0.97 8.26 -1.38
N ALA A 163 -0.23 7.71 -1.25
CA ALA A 163 -1.40 8.40 -0.73
C ALA A 163 -1.47 8.18 0.78
N LEU A 164 -1.28 9.26 1.54
CA LEU A 164 -1.26 9.29 2.99
C LEU A 164 -2.49 10.03 3.50
N ARG A 165 -3.16 9.45 4.49
CA ARG A 165 -4.21 10.11 5.26
C ARG A 165 -3.93 9.96 6.74
N LEU A 166 -4.03 11.08 7.47
CA LEU A 166 -3.79 11.15 8.90
C LEU A 166 -4.95 11.86 9.57
N VAL A 167 -5.46 11.26 10.64
CA VAL A 167 -6.49 11.81 11.53
C VAL A 167 -5.96 11.70 12.95
N SER A 168 -6.28 12.67 13.81
CA SER A 168 -6.03 12.61 15.25
C SER A 168 -7.34 12.81 16.01
N ASN A 169 -7.50 12.18 17.16
CA ASN A 169 -8.61 12.47 18.08
C ASN A 169 -8.42 13.78 18.86
N THR A 170 -7.22 14.37 18.83
CA THR A 170 -6.88 15.65 19.47
C THR A 170 -6.37 16.67 18.48
N GLU A 171 -6.49 17.95 18.85
CA GLU A 171 -5.87 19.03 18.09
C GLU A 171 -4.35 19.02 18.29
N LEU A 172 -3.61 19.03 17.18
CA LEU A 172 -2.15 19.06 17.19
C LEU A 172 -1.66 20.03 16.13
N ASN A 173 -0.71 20.88 16.50
CA ASN A 173 -0.04 21.76 15.55
C ASN A 173 1.36 21.20 15.26
N GLY A 174 1.45 20.37 14.22
CA GLY A 174 2.68 19.68 13.87
C GLY A 174 2.91 19.55 12.37
N LYS A 175 3.88 18.70 12.04
CA LYS A 175 4.31 18.39 10.68
C LYS A 175 4.30 16.89 10.47
N LEU A 176 3.93 16.45 9.27
CA LEU A 176 4.19 15.09 8.82
C LEU A 176 5.57 15.07 8.17
N GLN A 177 6.47 14.27 8.73
CA GLN A 177 7.81 14.03 8.20
C GLN A 177 7.86 12.66 7.52
N VAL A 178 8.51 12.62 6.35
CA VAL A 178 8.84 11.39 5.66
C VAL A 178 10.34 11.16 5.79
N LYS A 179 10.72 10.00 6.32
CA LYS A 179 12.11 9.57 6.38
C LYS A 179 12.35 8.50 5.32
N VAL A 180 13.43 8.67 4.56
CA VAL A 180 13.90 7.67 3.59
C VAL A 180 15.26 7.19 4.06
N ASN A 181 15.38 5.89 4.31
CA ASN A 181 16.58 5.25 4.87
C ASN A 181 17.07 5.94 6.17
N GLY A 182 16.12 6.30 7.05
CA GLY A 182 16.40 6.96 8.34
C GLY A 182 16.65 8.47 8.28
N LEU A 183 16.76 9.07 7.09
CA LEU A 183 16.98 10.51 6.93
C LEU A 183 15.66 11.22 6.61
N VAL A 184 15.37 12.33 7.30
CA VAL A 184 14.22 13.19 6.96
C VAL A 184 14.46 13.80 5.57
N THR A 185 13.65 13.42 4.59
CA THR A 185 13.76 13.93 3.21
C THR A 185 12.69 14.95 2.88
N GLN A 186 11.54 14.88 3.55
CA GLN A 186 10.42 15.79 3.35
C GLN A 186 9.73 16.12 4.66
N GLU A 187 9.23 17.36 4.76
CA GLU A 187 8.36 17.83 5.84
C GLU A 187 7.15 18.53 5.25
N PHE A 188 5.97 18.21 5.75
CA PHE A 188 4.72 18.84 5.35
C PHE A 188 4.07 19.47 6.56
N SER A 189 3.73 20.76 6.48
CA SER A 189 2.89 21.39 7.50
C SER A 189 1.55 20.66 7.58
N ALA A 190 1.22 20.13 8.75
CA ALA A 190 0.08 19.24 8.95
C ALA A 190 -0.61 19.52 10.29
N PRO A 191 -1.19 20.72 10.49
CA PRO A 191 -2.03 20.96 11.65
C PRO A 191 -3.24 20.02 11.61
N LEU A 192 -3.43 19.24 12.66
CA LEU A 192 -4.53 18.30 12.81
C LEU A 192 -5.60 18.88 13.71
N LYS A 193 -6.85 18.75 13.30
CA LYS A 193 -8.03 18.99 14.13
C LYS A 193 -8.66 17.66 14.51
N PRO A 194 -9.32 17.57 15.68
CA PRO A 194 -10.00 16.35 16.10
C PRO A 194 -10.91 15.80 15.01
N ASP A 195 -10.72 14.54 14.65
CA ASP A 195 -11.54 13.76 13.72
C ASP A 195 -11.62 14.30 12.28
N ILE A 196 -10.74 15.24 11.90
CA ILE A 196 -10.63 15.76 10.54
C ILE A 196 -9.40 15.15 9.87
N GLY A 197 -9.62 14.48 8.74
CA GLY A 197 -8.54 13.88 7.96
C GLY A 197 -7.80 14.88 7.09
N GLY A 198 -6.48 14.93 7.25
CA GLY A 198 -5.57 15.49 6.25
C GLY A 198 -5.18 14.41 5.23
N GLU A 199 -5.08 14.80 3.97
CA GLU A 199 -4.65 13.91 2.88
C GLU A 199 -3.46 14.51 2.13
N LEU A 200 -2.51 13.66 1.75
CA LEU A 200 -1.30 14.03 1.04
C LEU A 200 -0.97 12.96 0.00
N ASN A 201 -0.65 13.38 -1.23
CA ASN A 201 -0.01 12.52 -2.22
C ASN A 201 1.45 12.93 -2.33
N TRP A 202 2.35 12.01 -1.98
CA TRP A 202 3.79 12.23 -1.99
C TRP A 202 4.45 11.35 -3.04
N LEU A 203 5.20 11.97 -3.97
CA LEU A 203 6.02 11.25 -4.94
C LEU A 203 7.22 10.62 -4.22
N VAL A 204 7.41 9.32 -4.38
CA VAL A 204 8.56 8.61 -3.78
C VAL A 204 9.81 9.00 -4.57
N GLN A 205 10.74 9.72 -3.93
CA GLN A 205 12.00 10.21 -4.52
C GLN A 205 13.16 9.27 -4.26
#